data_AF-A0A1Y3DLT3-F1
#
_entry.id   AF-A0A1Y3DLT3-F1
#
_cell.length_a   1.000
_cell.length_b   1.000
_cell.length_c   1.000
_cell.angle_alpha   90.00
_cell.angle_beta   90.00
_cell.angle_gamma   90.00
#
_symmetry.space_group_name_H-M   'P 1'
#
loop_
_entity.id
_entity.type
_entity.pdbx_description
1 polymer ?
#
loop_
_entity_poly.entity_id
_entity_poly.type
_entity_poly.pdbx_seq_one_letter_code
_entity_poly.pdbx_strand_id
1 'polypeptide(L)'
;MNIFSRVLKQNKLHVLTPKDHHVPFIRCAKRYESRVKAHRYTGITAIKTHAQKTEWYLKAERDFLAERNQIPNGFIGLWQYDDIKHLRKNIINMLHLNCANNKQLHKYKKLCIRRCLQRRPFDTGSAPVQIGCLTEKILNLRAHLILRCKDHPKKRTMSIWLARRQKLMKYLYKTDFELYKHTCNLLKIKCILFAIPDSRDRSKAINAAAVDGDRCKFLIRQKLWKGKYRPRPMKDPKGQTIRYTRHPIEQPPSDYALPKEYKPQISNSWPYGVKENYQKGTYTVYNPTAPGLGYCPVPMLF
;
A
#
# COMPACT_ATOMS: atom_id res chain seq x y z
N MET A 1 18.74 27.83 -45.44
CA MET A 1 19.81 27.81 -44.41
C MET A 1 19.18 27.94 -43.03
N ASN A 2 19.42 26.95 -42.17
CA ASN A 2 18.65 26.64 -40.95
C ASN A 2 18.72 27.71 -39.85
N ILE A 3 17.57 28.03 -39.25
CA ILE A 3 17.40 28.96 -38.11
C ILE A 3 18.29 28.59 -36.92
N PHE A 4 18.60 27.30 -36.75
CA PHE A 4 19.50 26.79 -35.72
C PHE A 4 20.95 27.28 -35.84
N SER A 5 21.47 27.52 -37.06
CA SER A 5 22.87 27.94 -37.23
C SER A 5 23.10 29.42 -36.91
N ARG A 6 22.04 30.25 -36.93
CA ARG A 6 22.10 31.67 -36.56
C ARG A 6 22.19 31.87 -35.05
N VAL A 7 21.45 31.08 -34.28
CA VAL A 7 21.45 31.14 -32.80
C VAL A 7 22.79 30.63 -32.23
N LEU A 8 23.39 29.63 -32.86
CA LEU A 8 24.68 29.07 -32.40
C LEU A 8 25.88 30.01 -32.65
N LYS A 9 25.84 30.83 -33.71
CA LYS A 9 26.91 31.83 -33.99
C LYS A 9 26.91 33.01 -33.03
N GLN A 10 25.73 33.46 -32.55
CA GLN A 10 25.65 34.58 -31.62
C GLN A 10 26.21 34.26 -30.21
N ASN A 11 26.15 33.00 -29.78
CA ASN A 11 26.55 32.60 -28.44
C ASN A 11 27.95 31.97 -28.35
N LYS A 12 28.75 31.96 -29.43
CA LYS A 12 30.09 31.32 -29.50
C LYS A 12 30.15 29.93 -28.84
N LEU A 13 29.15 29.08 -29.08
CA LEU A 13 29.16 27.71 -28.57
C LEU A 13 29.68 26.76 -29.66
N HIS A 14 30.94 26.36 -29.52
CA HIS A 14 31.50 25.25 -30.28
C HIS A 14 30.84 23.93 -29.85
N VAL A 15 30.29 23.19 -30.80
CA VAL A 15 29.89 21.79 -30.56
C VAL A 15 31.17 20.96 -30.59
N LEU A 16 31.61 20.50 -29.42
CA LEU A 16 32.76 19.60 -29.28
C LEU A 16 32.37 18.20 -29.75
N THR A 17 33.22 17.60 -30.59
CA THR A 17 33.10 16.23 -31.06
C THR A 17 33.52 15.22 -29.97
N PRO A 18 33.08 13.96 -30.04
CA PRO A 18 32.98 13.06 -28.88
C PRO A 18 34.29 12.35 -28.49
N LYS A 19 35.46 12.97 -28.69
CA LYS A 19 36.76 12.27 -28.48
C LYS A 19 37.67 12.80 -27.37
N ASP A 20 37.38 13.95 -26.75
CA ASP A 20 38.29 14.49 -25.73
C ASP A 20 37.70 14.39 -24.31
N HIS A 21 38.06 13.30 -23.61
CA HIS A 21 37.88 13.16 -22.17
C HIS A 21 39.08 13.76 -21.42
N HIS A 22 39.15 15.09 -21.37
CA HIS A 22 39.99 15.76 -20.39
C HIS A 22 39.35 17.08 -19.98
N VAL A 23 38.69 17.10 -18.82
CA VAL A 23 38.00 18.29 -18.31
C VAL A 23 38.96 19.03 -17.34
N PRO A 24 39.61 20.15 -17.73
CA PRO A 24 40.70 20.73 -16.95
C PRO A 24 40.22 21.55 -15.75
N PHE A 25 38.92 21.86 -15.65
CA PHE A 25 38.43 22.85 -14.66
C PHE A 25 38.30 22.30 -13.23
N ILE A 26 38.39 20.98 -13.03
CA ILE A 26 38.18 20.38 -11.69
C ILE A 26 39.37 20.63 -10.74
N ARG A 27 40.56 21.03 -11.25
CA ARG A 27 41.77 21.20 -10.42
C ARG A 27 42.09 22.63 -9.96
N CYS A 28 41.34 23.66 -10.38
CA CYS A 28 41.57 25.04 -9.93
C CYS A 28 40.34 25.63 -9.21
N ALA A 29 40.05 25.12 -8.02
CA ALA A 29 39.27 25.90 -7.05
C ALA A 29 39.63 25.43 -5.64
N LYS A 30 40.47 26.18 -4.93
CA LYS A 30 40.52 26.11 -3.47
C LYS A 30 39.10 26.38 -2.96
N ARG A 31 38.46 25.36 -2.40
CA ARG A 31 37.17 25.54 -1.72
C ARG A 31 37.44 26.18 -0.37
N TYR A 32 37.25 27.49 -0.29
CA TYR A 32 37.23 28.17 1.00
C TYR A 32 35.96 27.77 1.77
N GLU A 33 36.07 27.54 3.07
CA GLU A 33 34.90 27.41 3.94
C GLU A 33 34.07 28.68 3.85
N SER A 34 32.84 28.57 3.38
CA SER A 34 31.89 29.67 3.42
C SER A 34 31.49 29.90 4.88
N ARG A 35 32.18 30.81 5.58
CA ARG A 35 31.65 31.42 6.81
C ARG A 35 30.51 32.36 6.40
N VAL A 36 29.34 31.78 6.12
CA VAL A 36 28.12 32.56 5.92
C VAL A 36 27.94 33.39 7.20
N LYS A 37 28.04 34.71 7.09
CA LYS A 37 27.63 35.60 8.19
C LYS A 37 26.14 35.34 8.42
N ALA A 38 25.83 34.53 9.43
CA ALA A 38 24.49 34.45 9.96
C ALA A 38 24.19 35.82 10.58
N HIS A 39 23.52 36.68 9.84
CA HIS A 39 22.89 37.86 10.41
C HIS A 39 21.80 37.35 11.35
N ARG A 40 22.16 37.12 12.61
CA ARG A 40 21.21 37.02 13.71
C ARG A 40 20.67 38.42 13.88
N TYR A 41 19.50 38.70 13.30
CA TYR A 41 18.74 39.90 13.59
C TYR A 41 18.34 39.85 15.08
N THR A 42 19.23 40.31 15.96
CA THR A 42 18.89 40.66 17.33
C THR A 42 18.26 42.04 17.30
N GLY A 43 16.97 42.11 17.62
CA GLY A 43 16.22 43.36 17.70
C GLY A 43 14.92 43.29 16.94
N ILE A 44 13.82 43.30 17.71
CA ILE A 44 12.41 43.30 17.30
C ILE A 44 11.92 41.96 16.73
N THR A 45 11.44 41.11 17.63
CA THR A 45 10.46 40.06 17.30
C THR A 45 9.21 40.73 16.73
N ALA A 46 8.96 40.55 15.43
CA ALA A 46 7.71 40.99 14.81
C ALA A 46 6.53 40.28 15.49
N ILE A 47 5.79 41.01 16.34
CA ILE A 47 4.55 40.53 16.92
C ILE A 47 3.54 40.48 15.77
N LYS A 48 3.03 39.29 15.46
CA LYS A 48 1.93 39.16 14.49
C LYS A 48 0.66 39.71 15.14
N THR A 49 0.41 41.00 14.98
CA THR A 49 -0.84 41.65 15.37
C THR A 49 -1.80 41.65 14.18
N HIS A 50 -3.08 41.42 14.46
CA HIS A 50 -4.11 41.63 13.43
C HIS A 50 -4.16 43.12 13.09
N ALA A 51 -4.19 43.44 11.79
CA ALA A 51 -4.44 44.81 11.36
C ALA A 51 -5.82 45.27 11.87
N GLN A 52 -5.88 46.48 12.43
CA GLN A 52 -7.17 47.09 12.76
C GLN A 52 -7.97 47.25 11.48
N LYS A 53 -9.26 46.89 11.53
CA LYS A 53 -10.16 47.05 10.39
C LYS A 53 -10.33 48.55 10.11
N THR A 54 -10.20 48.95 8.86
CA THR A 54 -10.48 50.34 8.44
C THR A 54 -11.97 50.65 8.61
N GLU A 55 -12.34 51.92 8.76
CA GLU A 55 -13.74 52.33 8.83
C GLU A 55 -14.55 51.89 7.61
N TRP A 56 -13.93 51.96 6.43
CA TRP A 56 -14.51 51.43 5.19
C TRP A 56 -14.80 49.93 5.29
N TYR A 57 -13.86 49.15 5.84
CA TYR A 57 -14.06 47.70 6.03
C TYR A 57 -15.18 47.42 7.03
N LEU A 58 -15.24 48.17 8.14
CA LEU A 58 -16.30 48.05 9.13
C LEU A 58 -17.67 48.42 8.54
N LYS A 59 -17.74 49.46 7.69
CA LYS A 59 -18.95 49.84 6.96
C LYS A 59 -19.38 48.74 5.99
N ALA A 60 -18.46 48.27 5.15
CA ALA A 60 -18.72 47.18 4.20
C ALA A 60 -19.16 45.88 4.90
N GLU A 61 -18.57 45.56 6.05
CA GLU A 61 -18.96 44.39 6.86
C GLU A 61 -20.36 44.56 7.47
N ARG A 62 -20.69 45.74 7.99
CA ARG A 62 -22.05 46.04 8.48
C ARG A 62 -23.09 45.95 7.36
N ASP A 63 -22.80 46.55 6.21
CA ASP A 63 -23.69 46.54 5.04
C ASP A 63 -23.91 45.09 4.57
N PHE A 64 -22.84 44.31 4.45
CA PHE A 64 -22.91 42.89 4.09
C PHE A 64 -23.70 42.04 5.10
N LEU A 65 -23.53 42.27 6.41
CA LEU A 65 -24.27 41.56 7.44
C LEU A 65 -25.75 41.96 7.48
N ALA A 66 -26.06 43.23 7.19
CA ALA A 66 -27.43 43.71 7.08
C ALA A 66 -28.15 43.08 5.89
N GLU A 67 -27.52 43.05 4.71
CA GLU A 67 -28.02 42.32 3.54
C GLU A 67 -28.21 40.84 3.84
N ARG A 68 -27.24 40.22 4.52
CA ARG A 68 -27.31 38.81 4.90
C ARG A 68 -28.46 38.51 5.86
N ASN A 69 -28.78 39.41 6.79
CA ASN A 69 -29.88 39.22 7.74
C ASN A 69 -31.26 39.30 7.07
N GLN A 70 -31.40 40.05 5.98
CA GLN A 70 -32.63 40.09 5.18
C GLN A 70 -32.85 38.79 4.40
N ILE A 71 -31.76 38.12 4.02
CA ILE A 71 -31.79 36.85 3.31
C ILE A 71 -32.09 35.73 4.33
N PRO A 72 -33.20 34.98 4.22
CA PRO A 72 -33.46 33.87 5.11
C PRO A 72 -32.29 32.87 5.04
N ASN A 73 -31.92 32.29 6.19
CA ASN A 73 -30.74 31.43 6.42
C ASN A 73 -30.54 30.24 5.43
N GLY A 74 -31.41 30.06 4.44
CA GLY A 74 -31.41 29.00 3.43
C GLY A 74 -30.67 29.29 2.12
N PHE A 75 -30.29 30.54 1.81
CA PHE A 75 -29.68 30.87 0.50
C PHE A 75 -28.16 30.78 0.44
N ILE A 76 -27.58 29.83 1.18
CA ILE A 76 -26.18 29.41 0.98
C ILE A 76 -26.22 28.11 0.17
N GLY A 77 -26.60 28.20 -1.11
CA GLY A 77 -26.93 27.03 -1.93
C GLY A 77 -26.83 27.24 -3.45
N LEU A 78 -26.94 26.14 -4.20
CA LEU A 78 -27.36 26.20 -5.60
C LEU A 78 -28.82 26.71 -5.65
N TRP A 79 -29.26 27.18 -6.82
CA TRP A 79 -30.63 27.65 -7.05
C TRP A 79 -31.64 26.63 -6.51
N GLN A 80 -32.56 27.08 -5.66
CA GLN A 80 -33.65 26.26 -5.12
C GLN A 80 -34.80 26.19 -6.12
N TYR A 81 -35.71 25.23 -5.92
CA TYR A 81 -36.89 25.10 -6.77
C TYR A 81 -37.75 26.37 -6.75
N ASP A 82 -37.93 26.97 -5.56
CA ASP A 82 -38.70 28.20 -5.39
C ASP A 82 -38.09 29.41 -6.14
N ASP A 83 -36.77 29.43 -6.32
CA ASP A 83 -36.09 30.50 -7.07
C ASP A 83 -36.33 30.40 -8.58
N ILE A 84 -36.56 29.16 -9.07
CA ILE A 84 -36.62 28.85 -10.49
C ILE A 84 -38.08 28.70 -10.98
N LYS A 85 -39.03 28.38 -10.09
CA LYS A 85 -40.42 28.04 -10.49
C LYS A 85 -41.13 29.14 -11.29
N HIS A 86 -40.72 30.40 -11.10
CA HIS A 86 -41.30 31.57 -11.78
C HIS A 86 -40.73 31.80 -13.18
N LEU A 87 -39.62 31.13 -13.54
CA LEU A 87 -38.99 31.29 -14.85
C LEU A 87 -39.76 30.54 -15.93
N ARG A 88 -39.63 31.02 -17.18
CA ARG A 88 -40.16 30.32 -18.35
C ARG A 88 -39.55 28.92 -18.47
N LYS A 89 -40.35 27.92 -18.85
CA LYS A 89 -39.93 26.52 -19.01
C LYS A 89 -38.64 26.35 -19.82
N ASN A 90 -38.45 27.13 -20.89
CA ASN A 90 -37.24 27.09 -21.70
C ASN A 90 -35.98 27.44 -20.89
N ILE A 91 -36.06 28.46 -20.03
CA ILE A 91 -34.95 28.88 -19.18
C ILE A 91 -34.71 27.83 -18.09
N ILE A 92 -35.78 27.26 -17.51
CA ILE A 92 -35.66 26.14 -16.56
C ILE A 92 -34.90 24.96 -17.19
N ASN A 93 -35.22 24.61 -18.44
CA ASN A 93 -34.53 23.55 -19.18
C ASN A 93 -33.05 23.88 -19.42
N MET A 94 -32.72 25.14 -19.73
CA MET A 94 -31.33 25.59 -19.90
C MET A 94 -30.53 25.56 -18.59
N LEU A 95 -31.18 25.81 -17.45
CA LEU A 95 -30.57 25.76 -16.11
C LEU A 95 -30.53 24.33 -15.54
N HIS A 96 -31.10 23.34 -16.24
CA HIS A 96 -31.13 21.96 -15.79
C HIS A 96 -29.74 21.31 -15.80
N LEU A 97 -29.51 20.32 -14.91
CA LEU A 97 -28.23 19.61 -14.81
C LEU A 97 -27.82 18.86 -16.09
N ASN A 98 -28.76 18.59 -17.00
CA ASN A 98 -28.47 18.01 -18.32
C ASN A 98 -27.60 18.93 -19.18
N CYS A 99 -27.73 20.25 -18.99
CA CYS A 99 -26.94 21.26 -19.67
C CYS A 99 -25.66 21.64 -18.90
N ALA A 100 -25.39 20.99 -17.76
CA ALA A 100 -24.28 21.35 -16.88
C ALA A 100 -22.94 20.75 -17.34
N ASN A 101 -21.86 21.50 -17.10
CA ASN A 101 -20.50 21.00 -17.31
C ASN A 101 -20.12 19.98 -16.20
N ASN A 102 -19.17 19.08 -16.50
CA ASN A 102 -18.55 18.15 -15.55
C ASN A 102 -18.12 18.79 -14.23
N LYS A 103 -17.62 20.04 -14.25
CA LYS A 103 -17.26 20.78 -13.03
C LYS A 103 -18.49 21.04 -12.13
N GLN A 104 -19.62 21.41 -12.73
CA GLN A 104 -20.88 21.66 -12.02
C GLN A 104 -21.48 20.35 -11.52
N LEU A 105 -21.53 19.30 -12.35
CA LEU A 105 -21.97 17.96 -11.96
C LEU A 105 -21.18 17.43 -10.76
N HIS A 106 -19.85 17.58 -10.78
CA HIS A 106 -18.99 17.18 -9.68
C HIS A 106 -19.21 18.03 -8.42
N LYS A 107 -19.50 19.33 -8.55
CA LYS A 107 -19.87 20.20 -7.41
C LYS A 107 -21.19 19.75 -6.79
N TYR A 108 -22.18 19.43 -7.62
CA TYR A 108 -23.49 18.93 -7.20
C TYR A 108 -23.38 17.58 -6.45
N LYS A 109 -22.67 16.59 -7.01
CA LYS A 109 -22.45 15.28 -6.35
C LYS A 109 -21.84 15.41 -4.96
N LYS A 110 -20.80 16.26 -4.82
CA LYS A 110 -20.19 16.54 -3.50
C LYS A 110 -21.16 17.22 -2.54
N LEU A 111 -22.06 18.08 -3.02
CA LEU A 111 -23.08 18.72 -2.20
C LEU A 111 -24.07 17.68 -1.68
N CYS A 112 -24.55 16.77 -2.53
CA CYS A 112 -25.45 15.68 -2.11
C CYS A 112 -24.79 14.81 -1.04
N ILE A 113 -23.55 14.37 -1.28
CA ILE A 113 -22.78 13.56 -0.30
C ILE A 113 -22.59 14.32 1.02
N ARG A 114 -22.29 15.62 0.96
CA ARG A 114 -22.16 16.46 2.16
C ARG A 114 -23.48 16.49 2.94
N ARG A 115 -24.61 16.74 2.29
CA ARG A 115 -25.92 16.81 2.94
C ARG A 115 -26.26 15.52 3.68
N CYS A 116 -25.88 14.36 3.14
CA CYS A 116 -26.13 13.09 3.80
C CYS A 116 -25.17 12.76 4.97
N LEU A 117 -24.00 13.39 5.03
CA LEU A 117 -22.93 13.05 5.98
C LEU A 117 -22.60 14.17 6.97
N GLN A 118 -23.14 15.37 6.78
CA GLN A 118 -22.90 16.52 7.63
C GLN A 118 -23.50 16.32 9.02
N ARG A 119 -22.76 16.71 10.06
CA ARG A 119 -23.29 16.71 11.44
C ARG A 119 -24.11 17.95 11.76
N ARG A 120 -23.78 19.05 11.09
CA ARG A 120 -24.39 20.37 11.24
C ARG A 120 -24.60 20.98 9.86
N PRO A 121 -25.54 21.92 9.70
CA PRO A 121 -25.66 22.64 8.44
C PRO A 121 -24.30 23.26 8.07
N PHE A 122 -23.90 23.07 6.80
CA PHE A 122 -22.64 23.57 6.25
C PHE A 122 -21.35 22.95 6.81
N ASP A 123 -21.44 21.80 7.49
CA ASP A 123 -20.25 21.07 7.91
C ASP A 123 -19.42 20.61 6.70
N THR A 124 -18.17 21.07 6.68
CA THR A 124 -17.17 20.69 5.67
C THR A 124 -15.95 20.00 6.28
N GLY A 125 -15.84 20.05 7.61
CA GLY A 125 -14.64 19.66 8.35
C GLY A 125 -14.71 18.25 8.91
N SER A 126 -15.91 17.69 9.11
CA SER A 126 -16.03 16.37 9.71
C SER A 126 -15.39 15.28 8.84
N ALA A 127 -14.77 14.31 9.51
CA ALA A 127 -14.17 13.14 8.88
C ALA A 127 -15.11 12.42 7.88
N PRO A 128 -16.40 12.13 8.19
CA PRO A 128 -17.32 11.52 7.24
C PRO A 128 -17.52 12.36 5.96
N VAL A 129 -17.75 13.68 6.10
CA VAL A 129 -17.92 14.58 4.95
C VAL A 129 -16.66 14.63 4.09
N GLN A 130 -15.48 14.70 4.72
CA GLN A 130 -14.20 14.69 4.01
C GLN A 130 -13.97 13.38 3.25
N ILE A 131 -14.28 12.22 3.86
CA ILE A 131 -14.20 10.90 3.21
C ILE A 131 -15.14 10.84 1.99
N GLY A 132 -16.37 11.35 2.13
CA GLY A 132 -17.33 11.43 1.05
C GLY A 132 -16.84 12.31 -0.11
N CYS A 133 -16.35 13.51 0.19
CA CYS A 133 -15.80 14.43 -0.80
C CYS A 133 -14.56 13.87 -1.52
N LEU A 134 -13.67 13.18 -0.79
CA LEU A 134 -12.51 12.50 -1.39
C LEU A 134 -12.95 11.34 -2.29
N THR A 135 -13.97 10.59 -1.89
CA THR A 135 -14.49 9.47 -2.68
C THR A 135 -15.01 9.94 -4.03
N GLU A 136 -15.81 11.02 -4.05
CA GLU A 136 -16.30 11.61 -5.30
C GLU A 136 -15.16 12.15 -6.18
N LYS A 137 -14.11 12.75 -5.57
CA LYS A 137 -12.91 13.16 -6.32
C LYS A 137 -12.18 11.97 -6.94
N ILE A 138 -12.04 10.86 -6.21
CA ILE A 138 -11.40 9.63 -6.68
C ILE A 138 -12.20 9.01 -7.83
N LEU A 139 -13.53 8.94 -7.71
CA LEU A 139 -14.40 8.39 -8.77
C LEU A 139 -14.32 9.21 -10.05
N ASN A 140 -14.39 10.54 -9.95
CA ASN A 140 -14.24 11.43 -11.10
C ASN A 140 -12.86 11.28 -11.77
N LEU A 141 -11.79 11.21 -10.97
CA LEU A 141 -10.43 11.02 -11.48
C LEU A 141 -10.21 9.64 -12.08
N ARG A 142 -10.85 8.60 -11.53
CA ARG A 142 -10.85 7.24 -12.08
C ARG A 142 -11.49 7.23 -13.46
N ALA A 143 -12.64 7.87 -13.64
CA ALA A 143 -13.31 7.96 -14.94
C ALA A 143 -12.40 8.61 -16.00
N HIS A 144 -11.72 9.72 -15.63
CA HIS A 144 -10.71 10.34 -16.50
C HIS A 144 -9.56 9.39 -16.84
N LEU A 145 -9.02 8.69 -15.85
CA LEU A 145 -7.87 7.78 -16.04
C LEU A 145 -8.21 6.53 -16.86
N ILE A 146 -9.46 6.05 -16.84
CA ILE A 146 -9.92 4.96 -17.70
C ILE A 146 -9.83 5.38 -19.18
N LEU A 147 -10.20 6.62 -19.50
CA LEU A 147 -10.08 7.16 -20.85
C LEU A 147 -8.63 7.56 -21.19
N ARG A 148 -7.85 8.02 -20.19
CA ARG A 148 -6.50 8.56 -20.35
C ARG A 148 -5.48 7.83 -19.45
N CYS A 149 -5.19 6.59 -19.82
CA CYS A 149 -4.31 5.70 -19.04
C CYS A 149 -2.86 6.20 -18.89
N LYS A 150 -2.35 7.07 -19.76
CA LYS A 150 -0.95 7.55 -19.74
C LYS A 150 -0.74 8.81 -18.88
N ASP A 151 -1.77 9.32 -18.21
CA ASP A 151 -1.68 10.53 -17.39
C ASP A 151 -1.11 10.23 -15.98
N HIS A 152 0.22 10.14 -15.89
CA HIS A 152 0.95 9.82 -14.65
C HIS A 152 0.74 10.85 -13.51
N PRO A 153 0.72 12.17 -13.74
CA PRO A 153 0.42 13.15 -12.70
C PRO A 153 -0.95 12.94 -12.04
N LYS A 154 -1.97 12.58 -12.84
CA LYS A 154 -3.31 12.26 -12.32
C LYS A 154 -3.32 10.95 -11.53
N LYS A 155 -2.61 9.90 -11.98
CA LYS A 155 -2.44 8.67 -11.19
C LYS A 155 -1.81 8.95 -9.82
N ARG A 156 -0.74 9.76 -9.78
CA ARG A 156 -0.11 10.20 -8.53
C ARG A 156 -1.10 10.92 -7.61
N THR A 157 -1.88 11.83 -8.17
CA THR A 157 -2.93 12.56 -7.43
C THR A 157 -3.97 11.61 -6.84
N MET A 158 -4.41 10.61 -7.62
CA MET A 158 -5.34 9.57 -7.17
C MET A 158 -4.78 8.78 -5.99
N SER A 159 -3.51 8.35 -6.06
CA SER A 159 -2.84 7.64 -4.98
C SER A 159 -2.77 8.47 -3.69
N ILE A 160 -2.48 9.78 -3.80
CA ILE A 160 -2.48 10.69 -2.65
C ILE A 160 -3.87 10.78 -2.02
N TRP A 161 -4.93 10.89 -2.83
CA TRP A 161 -6.30 10.95 -2.31
C TRP A 161 -6.76 9.64 -1.68
N LEU A 162 -6.38 8.49 -2.26
CA LEU A 162 -6.64 7.17 -1.66
C LEU A 162 -5.99 7.05 -0.28
N ALA A 163 -4.71 7.45 -0.15
CA ALA A 163 -4.00 7.43 1.12
C ALA A 163 -4.61 8.39 2.16
N ARG A 164 -5.00 9.61 1.74
CA ARG A 164 -5.69 10.58 2.61
C ARG A 164 -7.04 10.03 3.09
N ARG A 165 -7.83 9.44 2.20
CA ARG A 165 -9.11 8.81 2.54
C ARG A 165 -8.91 7.65 3.52
N GLN A 166 -7.91 6.79 3.30
CA GLN A 166 -7.57 5.69 4.20
C GLN A 166 -7.19 6.20 5.60
N LYS A 167 -6.40 7.27 5.70
CA LYS A 167 -6.05 7.89 6.99
C LYS A 167 -7.29 8.39 7.74
N LEU A 168 -8.20 9.08 7.04
CA LEU A 168 -9.46 9.55 7.63
C LEU A 168 -10.37 8.40 8.06
N MET A 169 -10.46 7.35 7.25
CA MET A 169 -11.23 6.15 7.61
C MET A 169 -10.66 5.45 8.84
N LYS A 170 -9.32 5.36 8.95
CA LYS A 170 -8.66 4.80 10.14
C LYS A 170 -8.89 5.66 11.39
N TYR A 171 -8.90 6.98 11.23
CA TYR A 171 -9.27 7.90 12.32
C TYR A 171 -10.71 7.65 12.76
N LEU A 172 -11.66 7.68 11.80
CA LEU A 172 -13.08 7.49 12.07
C LEU A 172 -13.36 6.14 12.74
N TYR A 173 -12.73 5.07 12.26
CA TYR A 173 -12.83 3.73 12.86
C TYR A 173 -12.41 3.70 14.33
N LYS A 174 -11.36 4.45 14.71
CA LYS A 174 -10.87 4.51 16.09
C LYS A 174 -11.74 5.38 17.00
N THR A 175 -12.30 6.47 16.46
CA THR A 175 -13.07 7.43 17.25
C THR A 175 -14.54 7.08 17.37
N ASP A 176 -15.14 6.59 16.29
CA ASP A 176 -16.58 6.32 16.19
C ASP A 176 -16.84 5.23 15.14
N PHE A 177 -16.95 3.99 15.62
CA PHE A 177 -17.12 2.82 14.77
C PHE A 177 -18.48 2.77 14.07
N GLU A 178 -19.55 3.23 14.72
CA GLU A 178 -20.89 3.25 14.14
C GLU A 178 -20.96 4.22 12.97
N LEU A 179 -20.40 5.43 13.16
CA LEU A 179 -20.33 6.44 12.10
C LEU A 179 -19.43 5.98 10.95
N TYR A 180 -18.34 5.24 11.25
CA TYR A 180 -17.52 4.58 10.24
C TYR A 180 -18.32 3.56 9.41
N LYS A 181 -19.07 2.67 10.07
CA LYS A 181 -19.90 1.66 9.39
C LYS A 181 -20.97 2.31 8.53
N HIS A 182 -21.64 3.34 9.05
CA HIS A 182 -22.63 4.11 8.32
C HIS A 182 -22.02 4.77 7.07
N THR A 183 -20.89 5.47 7.22
CA THR A 183 -20.21 6.10 6.07
C THR A 183 -19.78 5.09 5.01
N CYS A 184 -19.25 3.94 5.43
CA CYS A 184 -18.84 2.90 4.49
C CYS A 184 -20.03 2.32 3.72
N ASN A 185 -21.15 2.05 4.39
CA ASN A 185 -22.36 1.58 3.74
C ASN A 185 -22.94 2.61 2.76
N LEU A 186 -23.04 3.87 3.19
CA LEU A 186 -23.58 4.96 2.36
C LEU A 186 -22.73 5.16 1.09
N LEU A 187 -21.40 5.18 1.24
CA LEU A 187 -20.47 5.38 0.12
C LEU A 187 -20.15 4.09 -0.65
N LYS A 188 -20.74 2.94 -0.26
CA LYS A 188 -20.47 1.61 -0.82
C LYS A 188 -18.98 1.26 -0.83
N ILE A 189 -18.28 1.64 0.24
CA ILE A 189 -16.88 1.28 0.49
C ILE A 189 -16.89 0.01 1.34
N LYS A 190 -16.15 -1.03 0.91
CA LYS A 190 -16.00 -2.25 1.70
C LYS A 190 -15.36 -1.92 3.04
N CYS A 191 -15.96 -2.37 4.14
CA CYS A 191 -15.37 -2.24 5.47
C CYS A 191 -14.06 -3.03 5.51
N ILE A 192 -12.99 -2.36 5.92
CA ILE A 192 -11.67 -2.97 6.06
C ILE A 192 -11.41 -3.08 7.55
N LEU A 193 -11.18 -4.29 8.05
CA LEU A 193 -10.59 -4.45 9.37
C LEU A 193 -9.19 -3.83 9.31
N PHE A 194 -8.98 -2.73 10.03
CA PHE A 194 -7.64 -2.17 10.23
C PHE A 194 -6.87 -3.05 11.23
N ALA A 195 -6.79 -4.35 10.98
CA ALA A 195 -5.99 -5.26 11.77
C ALA A 195 -4.52 -5.09 11.38
N ILE A 196 -3.68 -4.93 12.41
CA ILE A 196 -2.23 -5.22 12.48
C ILE A 196 -1.29 -4.00 12.30
N PRO A 197 -0.22 -3.91 13.14
CA PRO A 197 0.67 -2.76 13.25
C PRO A 197 1.38 -2.47 11.93
N ASP A 198 1.84 -1.23 11.81
CA ASP A 198 2.38 -0.61 10.60
C ASP A 198 3.38 -1.55 9.89
N SER A 199 2.93 -2.31 8.89
CA SER A 199 3.78 -3.12 8.01
C SER A 199 4.57 -2.25 7.03
N ARG A 200 4.86 -1.00 7.41
CA ARG A 200 5.62 -0.02 6.62
C ARG A 200 7.11 -0.38 6.54
N ASP A 201 7.58 -1.33 7.34
CA ASP A 201 8.85 -2.01 7.09
C ASP A 201 8.73 -2.84 5.80
N ARG A 202 9.07 -2.24 4.66
CA ARG A 202 9.18 -2.94 3.37
C ARG A 202 10.15 -4.14 3.46
N SER A 203 11.13 -4.09 4.37
CA SER A 203 12.05 -5.18 4.70
C SER A 203 11.38 -6.41 5.34
N LYS A 204 10.26 -6.23 6.06
CA LYS A 204 9.48 -7.35 6.65
C LYS A 204 8.42 -7.90 5.71
N ALA A 205 7.95 -7.11 4.74
CA ALA A 205 6.94 -7.51 3.76
C ALA A 205 7.50 -8.42 2.65
N ILE A 206 8.81 -8.35 2.38
CA ILE A 206 9.51 -9.15 1.38
C ILE A 206 10.79 -9.68 2.04
N ASN A 207 10.65 -10.55 3.03
CA ASN A 207 11.76 -11.42 3.35
C ASN A 207 11.55 -12.70 2.54
N ALA A 208 12.33 -12.90 1.47
CA ALA A 208 12.23 -14.11 0.65
C ALA A 208 12.34 -15.37 1.52
N ALA A 209 13.18 -15.34 2.56
CA ALA A 209 13.30 -16.42 3.55
C ALA A 209 12.05 -16.60 4.43
N ALA A 210 11.23 -15.56 4.66
CA ALA A 210 9.96 -15.69 5.36
C ALA A 210 8.84 -16.19 4.45
N VAL A 211 8.83 -15.80 3.17
CA VAL A 211 7.88 -16.34 2.17
C VAL A 211 8.19 -17.81 1.88
N ASP A 212 9.46 -18.15 1.72
CA ASP A 212 9.92 -19.54 1.61
C ASP A 212 9.75 -20.29 2.93
N GLY A 213 9.95 -19.63 4.08
CA GLY A 213 9.72 -20.22 5.40
C GLY A 213 8.24 -20.54 5.67
N ASP A 214 7.33 -19.64 5.31
CA ASP A 214 5.89 -19.86 5.48
C ASP A 214 5.34 -20.81 4.41
N ARG A 215 5.83 -20.75 3.17
CA ARG A 215 5.55 -21.75 2.14
C ARG A 215 6.09 -23.11 2.54
N CYS A 216 7.28 -23.19 3.13
CA CYS A 216 7.87 -24.42 3.64
C CYS A 216 7.09 -24.94 4.85
N LYS A 217 6.74 -24.11 5.83
CA LYS A 217 5.84 -24.50 6.95
C LYS A 217 4.48 -24.97 6.46
N PHE A 218 3.90 -24.31 5.46
CA PHE A 218 2.63 -24.71 4.85
C PHE A 218 2.76 -26.07 4.14
N LEU A 219 3.82 -26.25 3.33
CA LEU A 219 4.10 -27.50 2.64
C LEU A 219 4.45 -28.63 3.62
N ILE A 220 5.18 -28.35 4.70
CA ILE A 220 5.46 -29.28 5.80
C ILE A 220 4.16 -29.66 6.51
N ARG A 221 3.29 -28.69 6.85
CA ARG A 221 1.97 -28.98 7.43
C ARG A 221 1.10 -29.81 6.48
N GLN A 222 1.08 -29.49 5.20
CA GLN A 222 0.42 -30.28 4.16
C GLN A 222 1.02 -31.69 4.07
N LYS A 223 2.34 -31.84 4.14
CA LYS A 223 3.04 -33.12 4.08
C LYS A 223 2.83 -33.95 5.34
N LEU A 224 2.81 -33.34 6.52
CA LEU A 224 2.48 -33.97 7.80
C LEU A 224 1.01 -34.39 7.85
N TRP A 225 0.11 -33.52 7.37
CA TRP A 225 -1.32 -33.83 7.25
C TRP A 225 -1.55 -34.97 6.27
N LYS A 226 -0.94 -34.91 5.08
CA LYS A 226 -0.94 -36.02 4.12
C LYS A 226 -0.29 -37.26 4.74
N GLY A 227 0.83 -37.18 5.46
CA GLY A 227 1.47 -38.35 6.08
C GLY A 227 0.61 -39.01 7.15
N LYS A 228 -0.07 -38.21 7.99
CA LYS A 228 -0.95 -38.70 9.06
C LYS A 228 -2.26 -39.28 8.54
N TYR A 229 -2.79 -38.75 7.42
CA TYR A 229 -4.09 -39.11 6.89
C TYR A 229 -4.05 -39.77 5.50
N ARG A 230 -2.87 -40.10 4.95
CA ARG A 230 -2.72 -40.75 3.64
C ARG A 230 -2.99 -42.24 3.78
N PRO A 231 -4.07 -42.75 3.14
CA PRO A 231 -4.43 -44.16 3.16
C PRO A 231 -3.18 -45.04 2.94
N ARG A 232 -2.83 -45.82 3.96
CA ARG A 232 -1.73 -46.77 3.88
C ARG A 232 -2.21 -47.93 3.00
N PRO A 233 -1.37 -48.42 2.08
CA PRO A 233 -1.69 -49.65 1.37
C PRO A 233 -1.86 -50.75 2.42
N MET A 234 -3.08 -51.29 2.51
CA MET A 234 -3.41 -52.42 3.38
C MET A 234 -3.39 -53.68 2.52
N LYS A 235 -2.95 -54.80 3.08
CA LYS A 235 -3.10 -56.10 2.43
C LYS A 235 -4.44 -56.70 2.81
N ASP A 236 -5.18 -57.18 1.83
CA ASP A 236 -6.33 -58.05 2.04
C ASP A 236 -5.93 -59.34 2.78
N PRO A 237 -6.89 -60.07 3.39
CA PRO A 237 -6.66 -61.43 3.89
C PRO A 237 -6.20 -62.39 2.78
N LYS A 238 -6.43 -62.06 1.51
CA LYS A 238 -5.91 -62.78 0.32
C LYS A 238 -4.54 -62.27 -0.17
N GLY A 239 -3.94 -61.30 0.51
CA GLY A 239 -2.60 -60.76 0.21
C GLY A 239 -2.54 -59.66 -0.87
N GLN A 240 -3.65 -59.28 -1.49
CA GLN A 240 -3.69 -58.18 -2.48
C GLN A 240 -3.60 -56.81 -1.82
N THR A 241 -2.99 -55.84 -2.52
CA THR A 241 -2.79 -54.48 -1.98
C THR A 241 -3.98 -53.59 -2.30
N ILE A 242 -4.79 -53.23 -1.29
CA ILE A 242 -5.91 -52.28 -1.47
C ILE A 242 -5.44 -50.86 -1.17
N ARG A 243 -5.90 -49.92 -2.01
CA ARG A 243 -5.79 -48.47 -1.76
C ARG A 243 -7.17 -47.89 -1.48
N TYR A 244 -7.44 -47.57 -0.22
CA TYR A 244 -8.66 -46.84 0.14
C TYR A 244 -8.54 -45.34 -0.22
N THR A 245 -9.66 -44.68 -0.49
CA THR A 245 -9.71 -43.21 -0.69
C THR A 245 -9.54 -42.44 0.63
N ARG A 246 -9.82 -43.09 1.76
CA ARG A 246 -9.65 -42.59 3.14
C ARG A 246 -9.16 -43.75 4.01
N HIS A 247 -8.40 -43.48 5.08
CA HIS A 247 -8.09 -44.54 6.03
C HIS A 247 -9.36 -45.06 6.70
N PRO A 248 -9.53 -46.40 6.83
CA PRO A 248 -10.50 -46.95 7.75
C PRO A 248 -10.20 -46.41 9.16
N ILE A 249 -11.22 -45.91 9.85
CA ILE A 249 -11.10 -45.48 11.24
C ILE A 249 -11.26 -46.74 12.09
N GLU A 250 -10.13 -47.29 12.54
CA GLU A 250 -10.10 -48.37 13.52
C GLU A 250 -10.09 -47.80 14.94
N GLN A 251 -10.59 -48.57 15.90
CA GLN A 251 -10.44 -48.19 17.31
C GLN A 251 -8.95 -48.11 17.65
N PRO A 252 -8.51 -47.09 18.41
CA PRO A 252 -7.12 -47.02 18.84
C PRO A 252 -6.81 -48.30 19.63
N PRO A 253 -5.66 -48.94 19.38
CA PRO A 253 -5.24 -50.11 20.16
C PRO A 253 -5.15 -49.73 21.64
N SER A 254 -5.39 -50.71 22.53
CA SER A 254 -5.39 -50.53 24.00
C SER A 254 -4.16 -49.74 24.49
N ASP A 255 -3.03 -49.90 23.80
CA ASP A 255 -1.73 -49.40 24.21
C ASP A 255 -1.39 -48.03 23.59
N TYR A 256 -2.35 -47.35 22.98
CA TYR A 256 -2.11 -46.10 22.25
C TYR A 256 -1.53 -44.97 23.13
N ALA A 257 -1.88 -44.94 24.41
CA ALA A 257 -1.40 -43.95 25.38
C ALA A 257 -0.33 -44.49 26.35
N LEU A 258 0.07 -45.76 26.20
CA LEU A 258 1.08 -46.37 27.06
C LEU A 258 2.50 -46.07 26.55
N PRO A 259 3.49 -45.94 27.45
CA PRO A 259 4.90 -45.85 27.05
C PRO A 259 5.28 -47.09 26.23
N LYS A 260 5.86 -46.88 25.05
CA LYS A 260 6.36 -47.97 24.21
C LYS A 260 7.86 -48.11 24.40
N GLU A 261 8.32 -49.34 24.54
CA GLU A 261 9.75 -49.63 24.50
C GLU A 261 10.27 -49.33 23.09
N TYR A 262 11.15 -48.34 23.00
CA TYR A 262 11.90 -48.07 21.78
C TYR A 262 13.17 -48.91 21.79
N LYS A 263 13.25 -49.87 20.86
CA LYS A 263 14.51 -50.57 20.62
C LYS A 263 15.52 -49.54 20.09
N PRO A 264 16.72 -49.43 20.68
CA PRO A 264 17.75 -48.56 20.14
C PRO A 264 18.04 -49.00 18.70
N GLN A 265 17.87 -48.08 17.75
CA GLN A 265 18.21 -48.32 16.35
C GLN A 265 19.49 -47.58 16.01
N ILE A 266 20.35 -48.27 15.27
CA ILE A 266 21.58 -47.67 14.77
C ILE A 266 21.23 -46.90 13.50
N SER A 267 21.49 -45.59 13.47
CA SER A 267 21.24 -44.78 12.28
C SER A 267 22.33 -45.03 11.25
N ASN A 268 21.98 -45.43 10.02
CA ASN A 268 22.93 -45.55 8.91
C ASN A 268 23.17 -44.21 8.18
N SER A 269 22.64 -43.10 8.70
CA SER A 269 22.64 -41.80 8.06
C SER A 269 23.99 -41.09 8.20
N TRP A 270 24.55 -40.63 7.08
CA TRP A 270 25.75 -39.80 7.05
C TRP A 270 25.56 -38.48 7.83
N PRO A 271 26.57 -37.89 8.50
CA PRO A 271 28.01 -38.21 8.51
C PRO A 271 28.46 -39.19 9.58
N TYR A 272 27.62 -39.48 10.58
CA TYR A 272 27.99 -40.24 11.78
C TYR A 272 27.28 -41.59 11.89
N GLY A 273 26.73 -42.08 10.77
CA GLY A 273 25.96 -43.30 10.75
C GLY A 273 26.84 -44.52 11.03
N VAL A 274 26.55 -45.22 12.13
CA VAL A 274 27.28 -46.44 12.51
C VAL A 274 26.61 -47.62 11.80
N LYS A 275 27.32 -48.25 10.88
CA LYS A 275 26.89 -49.56 10.34
C LYS A 275 27.06 -50.63 11.41
N GLU A 276 26.22 -51.66 11.35
CA GLU A 276 26.23 -52.77 12.31
C GLU A 276 27.62 -53.44 12.43
N ASN A 277 28.36 -53.50 11.32
CA ASN A 277 29.71 -54.05 11.26
C ASN A 277 30.74 -53.20 12.04
N TYR A 278 30.53 -51.88 12.12
CA TYR A 278 31.39 -50.99 12.93
C TYR A 278 31.14 -51.19 14.42
N GLN A 279 29.88 -51.40 14.84
CA GLN A 279 29.56 -51.68 16.24
C GLN A 279 30.08 -53.05 16.70
N LYS A 280 30.03 -54.06 15.82
CA LYS A 280 30.58 -55.40 16.08
C LYS A 280 32.11 -55.46 16.02
N GLY A 281 32.78 -54.38 15.59
CA GLY A 281 34.23 -54.34 15.37
C GLY A 281 34.69 -55.21 14.18
N THR A 282 33.77 -55.82 13.44
CA THR A 282 34.04 -56.70 12.29
C THR A 282 34.09 -55.89 11.00
N TYR A 283 34.89 -54.82 10.98
CA TYR A 283 35.10 -54.03 9.78
C TYR A 283 36.57 -54.05 9.41
N THR A 284 36.83 -54.22 8.13
CA THR A 284 38.18 -54.19 7.59
C THR A 284 38.70 -52.76 7.63
N VAL A 285 39.70 -52.49 8.46
CA VAL A 285 40.46 -51.24 8.41
C VAL A 285 41.45 -51.37 7.26
N TYR A 286 41.13 -50.75 6.12
CA TYR A 286 42.06 -50.72 5.00
C TYR A 286 43.31 -49.92 5.38
N ASN A 287 44.49 -50.48 5.13
CA ASN A 287 45.75 -49.77 5.32
C ASN A 287 45.87 -48.69 4.23
N PRO A 288 45.81 -47.38 4.58
CA PRO A 288 45.80 -46.31 3.59
C PRO A 288 47.13 -46.16 2.82
N THR A 289 48.21 -46.82 3.27
CA THR A 289 49.53 -46.77 2.63
C THR A 289 49.90 -48.05 1.87
N ALA A 290 49.00 -49.04 1.77
CA ALA A 290 49.28 -50.26 1.00
C ALA A 290 49.22 -49.97 -0.52
N PRO A 291 50.28 -50.29 -1.30
CA PRO A 291 50.26 -50.11 -2.75
C PRO A 291 49.38 -51.18 -3.40
N GLY A 292 48.24 -50.78 -3.95
CA GLY A 292 47.31 -51.64 -4.67
C GLY A 292 46.49 -50.87 -5.69
N LEU A 293 46.21 -51.50 -6.83
CA LEU A 293 45.36 -50.95 -7.90
C LEU A 293 43.91 -50.85 -7.41
N GLY A 294 43.48 -49.63 -7.07
CA GLY A 294 42.07 -49.31 -6.85
C GLY A 294 41.75 -48.83 -5.44
N TYR A 295 42.34 -47.72 -5.00
CA TYR A 295 41.70 -46.90 -3.97
C TYR A 295 42.14 -45.43 -4.08
N CYS A 296 41.24 -44.58 -4.57
CA CYS A 296 41.36 -43.12 -4.49
C CYS A 296 40.35 -42.65 -3.44
N PRO A 297 40.78 -42.26 -2.22
CA PRO A 297 39.86 -41.74 -1.25
C PRO A 297 39.57 -40.28 -1.58
N VAL A 298 38.28 -39.98 -1.76
CA VAL A 298 37.66 -38.65 -1.86
C VAL A 298 37.66 -38.03 -3.26
N PRO A 299 36.48 -37.74 -3.86
CA PRO A 299 36.42 -36.75 -4.92
C PRO A 299 36.71 -35.39 -4.27
N MET A 300 37.90 -34.83 -4.52
CA MET A 300 38.19 -33.42 -4.29
C MET A 300 37.37 -32.60 -5.28
N LEU A 301 36.08 -32.43 -4.99
CA LEU A 301 35.25 -31.39 -5.58
C LEU A 301 35.44 -30.13 -4.74
N PHE A 302 36.29 -29.24 -5.25
CA PHE A 302 36.17 -27.80 -5.03
C PHE A 302 35.06 -27.24 -5.93
#